data_AF-A0A2N7QDP7-F1
#
_entry.id   AF-A0A2N7QDP7-F1
#
_cell.length_a   1.000
_cell.length_b   1.000
_cell.length_c   1.000
_cell.angle_alpha   90.00
_cell.angle_beta   90.00
_cell.angle_gamma   90.00
#
_symmetry.space_group_name_H-M   'P 1'
#
loop_
_entity.id
_entity.type
_entity.pdbx_description
1 polymer ?
#
loop_
_entity_poly.entity_id
_entity_poly.type
_entity_poly.pdbx_seq_one_letter_code
_entity_poly.pdbx_strand_id
1 'polypeptide(L)'
;MHFLSLDRHSFIPISCDLQEDEFLQVALEEYPGRPLINSAKAKEENLRSRLNLLRRHGGLLIVLAMEEEIPETAEQRIKVIEKALSLIKEAGFNPDRIFFDPLVLPFGARND
;
A
#
# COMPACT_ATOMS: atom_id res chain seq x y z
N MET A 1 -6.96 21.07 13.29
CA MET A 1 -7.87 20.76 12.16
C MET A 1 -7.96 19.25 12.13
N HIS A 2 -9.04 18.64 12.63
CA HIS A 2 -9.12 17.16 12.70
C HIS A 2 -9.50 16.63 11.32
N PHE A 3 -8.50 16.16 10.56
CA PHE A 3 -8.67 15.72 9.17
C PHE A 3 -9.43 14.41 9.03
N LEU A 4 -9.47 13.57 10.08
CA LEU A 4 -10.31 12.39 10.14
C LEU A 4 -11.30 12.52 11.29
N SER A 5 -12.59 12.62 10.95
CA SER A 5 -13.70 12.53 11.91
C SER A 5 -14.32 11.13 11.96
N LEU A 6 -13.88 10.24 11.07
CA LEU A 6 -14.42 8.88 10.91
C LEU A 6 -14.17 8.01 12.14
N ASP A 7 -13.01 8.16 12.77
CA ASP A 7 -12.62 7.50 14.03
C ASP A 7 -13.53 7.89 15.21
N ARG A 8 -14.20 9.04 15.14
CA ARG A 8 -15.18 9.48 16.15
C ARG A 8 -16.55 8.82 16.01
N HIS A 9 -16.83 8.18 14.87
CA HIS A 9 -18.12 7.59 14.55
C HIS A 9 -18.05 6.06 14.44
N SER A 10 -16.85 5.49 14.35
CA SER A 10 -16.62 4.05 14.25
C SER A 10 -15.27 3.67 14.82
N PHE A 11 -15.21 2.50 15.45
CA PHE A 11 -13.97 1.88 15.94
C PHE A 11 -13.34 0.94 14.89
N ILE A 12 -13.91 0.87 13.69
CA ILE A 12 -13.38 0.04 12.61
C ILE A 12 -12.10 0.69 12.04
N PRO A 13 -11.02 -0.09 11.80
CA PRO A 13 -9.81 0.44 11.19
C PRO A 13 -10.05 1.11 9.84
N ILE A 14 -9.30 2.17 9.56
CA ILE A 14 -9.43 2.95 8.31
C ILE A 14 -8.44 2.42 7.26
N SER A 15 -8.92 2.30 6.03
CA SER A 15 -8.07 2.17 4.84
C SER A 15 -7.76 3.56 4.29
N CYS A 16 -6.53 4.02 4.46
CA CYS A 16 -6.07 5.32 3.99
C CYS A 16 -5.68 5.21 2.51
N ASP A 17 -6.61 5.62 1.64
CA ASP A 17 -6.44 5.64 0.18
C ASP A 17 -5.89 6.99 -0.29
N LEU A 18 -4.58 7.18 -0.20
CA LEU A 18 -3.90 8.45 -0.48
C LEU A 18 -2.63 8.21 -1.30
N GLN A 19 -2.53 8.86 -2.46
CA GLN A 19 -1.39 8.68 -3.37
C GLN A 19 -0.16 9.49 -2.95
N GLU A 20 -0.34 10.73 -2.50
CA GLU A 20 0.78 11.58 -2.11
C GLU A 20 1.27 11.27 -0.69
N ASP A 21 2.59 11.16 -0.51
CA ASP A 21 3.21 10.90 0.78
C ASP A 21 2.94 12.00 1.80
N GLU A 22 2.88 13.27 1.36
CA GLU A 22 2.59 14.42 2.23
C GLU A 22 1.20 14.30 2.89
N PHE A 23 0.17 14.01 2.09
CA PHE A 23 -1.19 13.85 2.62
C PHE A 23 -1.33 12.59 3.46
N LEU A 24 -0.68 11.49 3.05
CA LEU A 24 -0.69 10.26 3.83
C LEU A 24 -0.05 10.49 5.19
N GLN A 25 1.10 11.17 5.26
CA GLN A 25 1.78 11.44 6.52
C GLN A 25 0.88 12.23 7.49
N VAL A 26 0.25 13.32 7.03
CA VAL A 26 -0.67 14.12 7.86
C VAL A 26 -1.84 13.26 8.36
N ALA A 27 -2.43 12.43 7.49
CA ALA A 27 -3.52 11.54 7.88
C ALA A 27 -3.09 10.51 8.94
N LEU A 28 -1.89 9.95 8.81
CA LEU A 28 -1.35 8.95 9.73
C LEU A 28 -0.89 9.53 11.07
N GLU A 29 -0.50 10.80 11.11
CA GLU A 29 -0.18 11.53 12.35
C GLU A 29 -1.44 11.81 13.18
N GLU A 30 -2.57 12.10 12.54
CA GLU A 30 -3.85 12.37 13.20
C GLU A 30 -4.61 11.09 13.59
N TYR A 31 -4.36 9.96 12.91
CA TYR A 31 -5.10 8.72 13.14
C TYR A 31 -4.62 7.98 14.40
N PRO A 32 -5.47 7.78 15.42
CA PRO A 32 -5.06 7.16 16.68
C PRO A 32 -4.88 5.63 16.60
N GLY A 33 -5.29 5.01 15.50
CA GLY A 33 -5.31 3.56 15.31
C GLY A 33 -4.20 3.01 14.42
N ARG A 34 -4.32 1.73 14.07
CA ARG A 34 -3.43 1.08 13.09
C ARG A 34 -4.13 1.05 11.72
N PRO A 35 -3.62 1.78 10.72
CA PRO A 35 -4.29 1.92 9.44
C PRO A 35 -4.05 0.70 8.54
N LEU A 36 -4.85 0.58 7.48
CA LEU A 36 -4.44 -0.06 6.24
C LEU A 36 -3.98 1.05 5.28
N ILE A 37 -2.70 1.06 4.91
CA ILE A 37 -2.18 2.00 3.92
C ILE A 37 -2.51 1.46 2.52
N ASN A 38 -3.33 2.19 1.78
CA ASN A 38 -3.70 1.88 0.39
C ASN A 38 -3.16 2.99 -0.53
N SER A 39 -2.07 2.81 -1.24
CA SER A 39 -1.20 1.65 -1.33
C SER A 39 0.25 2.12 -1.60
N ALA A 40 1.16 1.17 -1.71
CA ALA A 40 2.44 1.35 -2.38
C ALA A 40 2.41 0.74 -3.79
N LYS A 41 3.16 1.34 -4.71
CA LYS A 41 3.61 0.66 -5.92
C LYS A 41 4.81 -0.23 -5.58
N ALA A 42 5.08 -1.26 -6.38
CA ALA A 42 6.27 -2.09 -6.26
C ALA A 42 7.57 -1.39 -6.73
N LYS A 43 7.47 -0.15 -7.22
CA LYS A 43 8.64 0.71 -7.50
C LYS A 43 9.39 0.99 -6.20
N GLU A 44 10.70 0.70 -6.20
CA GLU A 44 11.52 0.67 -4.97
C GLU A 44 11.44 1.95 -4.12
N GLU A 45 11.57 3.12 -4.74
CA GLU A 45 11.52 4.41 -4.04
C GLU A 45 10.16 4.61 -3.32
N ASN A 46 9.05 4.37 -4.04
CA ASN A 46 7.72 4.49 -3.48
C ASN A 46 7.48 3.43 -2.38
N LEU A 47 7.84 2.18 -2.64
CA LEU A 47 7.70 1.09 -1.67
C LEU A 47 8.48 1.38 -0.38
N ARG A 48 9.75 1.82 -0.49
CA ARG A 48 10.57 2.18 0.68
C ARG A 48 9.97 3.35 1.45
N SER A 49 9.43 4.36 0.76
CA SER A 49 8.74 5.48 1.42
C SER A 49 7.53 5.00 2.24
N ARG A 50 6.66 4.19 1.63
CA ARG A 50 5.49 3.63 2.30
C ARG A 50 5.84 2.68 3.44
N LEU A 51 6.89 1.87 3.28
CA LEU A 51 7.40 1.01 4.35
C LEU A 51 7.97 1.83 5.52
N ASN A 52 8.56 2.99 5.27
CA ASN A 52 9.00 3.89 6.34
C ASN A 52 7.80 4.48 7.11
N LEU A 53 6.74 4.87 6.41
CA LEU A 53 5.49 5.30 7.06
C LEU A 53 4.87 4.15 7.88
N LEU A 54 4.77 2.96 7.30
CA LEU A 54 4.27 1.74 7.97
C LEU A 54 5.09 1.38 9.23
N ARG A 55 6.40 1.65 9.22
CA ARG A 55 7.29 1.44 10.38
C ARG A 55 6.98 2.44 11.50
N ARG A 56 6.75 3.71 11.15
CA ARG A 56 6.47 4.78 12.12
C ARG A 56 5.08 4.64 12.75
N HIS A 57 4.07 4.36 11.92
CA HIS A 57 2.66 4.42 12.34
C HIS A 57 2.03 3.03 12.62
N GLY A 58 2.73 1.94 12.30
CA GLY A 58 2.16 0.60 12.42
C GLY A 58 1.11 0.33 11.33
N GLY A 59 0.31 -0.72 11.50
CA GLY A 59 -0.75 -1.08 10.54
C GLY A 59 -0.36 -2.13 9.50
N LEU A 60 -1.06 -2.12 8.37
CA LEU A 60 -0.90 -3.03 7.25
C LEU A 60 -0.71 -2.21 5.96
N LEU A 61 -0.15 -2.82 4.92
CA LEU A 61 0.11 -2.13 3.64
C LEU A 61 -0.41 -2.96 2.47
N ILE A 62 -1.11 -2.31 1.55
CA ILE A 62 -1.38 -2.86 0.21
C ILE A 62 -0.22 -2.50 -0.71
N VAL A 63 0.29 -3.46 -1.47
CA VAL A 63 1.28 -3.27 -2.52
C VAL A 63 0.68 -3.67 -3.86
N LEU A 64 0.56 -2.70 -4.76
CA LEU A 64 0.09 -2.90 -6.12
C LEU A 64 1.16 -3.61 -6.94
N ALA A 65 0.76 -4.58 -7.76
CA ALA A 65 1.63 -5.33 -8.66
C ALA A 65 2.06 -4.52 -9.91
N MET A 66 2.54 -3.30 -9.71
CA MET A 66 3.01 -2.38 -10.75
C MET A 66 4.24 -1.59 -10.29
N GLU A 67 5.07 -1.17 -11.24
CA GLU A 67 6.13 -0.18 -11.00
C GLU A 67 5.66 1.19 -11.50
N GLU A 68 6.01 1.59 -12.72
CA GLU A 68 5.41 2.77 -13.35
C GLU A 68 4.07 2.44 -13.99
N GLU A 69 4.03 1.32 -14.72
CA GLU A 69 2.89 0.83 -15.48
C GLU A 69 2.43 -0.54 -14.96
N ILE A 70 1.17 -0.87 -15.25
CA ILE A 70 0.59 -2.18 -14.92
C ILE A 70 1.09 -3.21 -15.94
N PRO A 71 1.71 -4.33 -15.49
CA PRO A 71 2.10 -5.39 -16.40
C PRO A 71 0.89 -6.07 -17.07
N GLU A 72 1.06 -6.46 -18.33
CA GLU A 72 -0.02 -6.99 -19.18
C GLU A 72 -0.46 -8.40 -18.80
N THR A 73 0.44 -9.22 -18.23
CA THR A 73 0.12 -10.62 -17.88
C THR A 73 0.27 -10.91 -16.40
N ALA A 74 -0.54 -11.85 -15.90
CA ALA A 74 -0.44 -12.38 -14.55
C ALA A 74 0.99 -12.80 -14.17
N GLU A 75 1.75 -13.46 -15.05
CA GLU A 75 3.12 -13.89 -14.77
C GLU A 75 4.06 -12.70 -14.57
N GLN A 76 3.88 -11.62 -15.30
CA GLN A 76 4.66 -10.40 -15.09
C GLN A 76 4.30 -9.74 -13.76
N ARG A 77 3.01 -9.72 -13.40
CA ARG A 77 2.55 -9.20 -12.09
C ARG A 77 3.10 -10.02 -10.93
N ILE A 78 3.20 -11.35 -11.07
CA ILE A 78 3.87 -12.23 -10.08
C ILE A 78 5.34 -11.84 -9.90
N LYS A 79 6.09 -11.63 -10.99
CA LYS A 79 7.51 -11.23 -10.92
C LYS A 79 7.68 -9.88 -10.19
N VAL A 80 6.77 -8.94 -10.43
CA VAL A 80 6.75 -7.64 -9.73
C VAL A 80 6.50 -7.83 -8.22
N ILE A 81 5.55 -8.69 -7.86
CA ILE A 81 5.27 -9.05 -6.46
C ILE A 81 6.48 -9.71 -5.79
N GLU A 82 7.17 -10.65 -6.45
CA GLU A 82 8.36 -11.32 -5.92
C GLU A 82 9.51 -10.35 -5.65
N LYS A 83 9.72 -9.38 -6.57
CA LYS A 83 10.68 -8.29 -6.38
C LYS A 83 10.30 -7.43 -5.17
N ALA A 84 9.04 -7.01 -5.07
CA ALA A 84 8.56 -6.22 -3.93
C ALA A 84 8.70 -6.97 -2.61
N LEU A 85 8.37 -8.27 -2.58
CA LEU A 85 8.49 -9.13 -1.41
C LEU A 85 9.94 -9.22 -0.92
N SER A 86 10.91 -9.26 -1.83
CA SER A 86 12.33 -9.25 -1.48
C SER A 86 12.72 -7.93 -0.79
N LEU A 87 12.32 -6.78 -1.37
CA LEU A 87 12.54 -5.45 -0.78
C LEU A 87 11.87 -5.29 0.59
N ILE A 88 10.66 -5.83 0.77
CA ILE A 88 9.92 -5.82 2.04
C ILE A 88 10.67 -6.61 3.13
N LYS A 89 11.18 -7.80 2.77
CA LYS A 89 11.96 -8.64 3.68
C LYS A 89 13.30 -7.99 4.04
N GLU A 90 13.99 -7.41 3.06
CA GLU A 90 15.22 -6.64 3.29
C GLU A 90 14.98 -5.45 4.21
N ALA A 91 13.83 -4.79 4.07
CA ALA A 91 13.40 -3.73 4.96
C ALA A 91 12.96 -4.25 6.35
N GLY A 92 13.02 -5.55 6.63
CA GLY A 92 12.75 -6.15 7.93
C GLY A 92 11.27 -6.30 8.29
N PHE A 93 10.37 -6.35 7.30
CA PHE A 93 8.94 -6.58 7.53
C PHE A 93 8.55 -8.05 7.38
N ASN A 94 7.65 -8.52 8.24
CA ASN A 94 6.97 -9.80 8.05
C ASN A 94 5.95 -9.67 6.89
N PRO A 95 5.96 -10.55 5.88
CA PRO A 95 4.96 -10.62 4.82
C PRO A 95 3.51 -10.62 5.31
N ASP A 96 3.21 -11.13 6.51
CA ASP A 96 1.84 -11.13 7.09
C ASP A 96 1.27 -9.71 7.29
N ARG A 97 2.10 -8.67 7.20
CA ARG A 97 1.66 -7.26 7.27
C ARG A 97 1.29 -6.67 5.91
N ILE A 98 1.43 -7.43 4.82
CA ILE A 98 1.34 -6.95 3.45
C ILE A 98 0.24 -7.70 2.70
N PHE A 99 -0.61 -6.95 2.02
CA PHE A 99 -1.52 -7.48 1.01
C PHE A 99 -0.99 -7.11 -0.38
N PHE A 100 -0.91 -8.08 -1.28
CA PHE A 100 -0.58 -7.80 -2.68
C PHE A 100 -1.87 -7.65 -3.49
N ASP A 101 -1.99 -6.55 -4.20
CA ASP A 101 -3.09 -6.30 -5.14
C ASP A 101 -2.59 -6.60 -6.57
N PRO A 102 -3.13 -7.64 -7.24
CA PRO A 102 -2.72 -8.01 -8.59
C PRO A 102 -3.29 -7.09 -9.68
N LEU A 103 -4.04 -6.03 -9.33
CA LEU A 103 -4.59 -5.05 -10.26
C LEU A 103 -5.50 -5.67 -11.33
N VAL A 104 -6.58 -6.32 -10.90
CA VAL A 104 -7.59 -6.85 -11.83
C VAL A 104 -8.16 -5.71 -12.67
N LEU A 105 -8.10 -5.87 -13.99
CA LEU A 105 -8.58 -4.88 -14.95
C LEU A 105 -10.03 -5.17 -15.39
N PRO A 106 -10.78 -4.15 -15.84
CA PRO A 106 -12.10 -4.38 -16.43
C PRO A 106 -12.01 -5.32 -17.64
N PHE A 107 -12.99 -6.22 -17.81
CA PHE A 107 -13.03 -7.17 -18.91
C PHE A 107 -12.83 -6.53 -20.31
N GLY A 108 -13.33 -5.30 -20.50
CA GLY A 108 -13.18 -4.55 -21.76
C GLY A 108 -11.76 -4.11 -22.10
N ALA A 109 -10.84 -4.08 -21.14
CA ALA A 109 -9.44 -3.70 -21.34
C ALA A 109 -8.61 -4.78 -22.05
N ARG A 110 -9.13 -6.02 -22.16
CA ARG A 110 -8.51 -7.17 -22.86
C ARG A 110 -7.03 -7.40 -22.52
N ASN A 111 -6.69 -7.30 -21.24
CA ASN A 111 -5.42 -7.76 -20.72
C ASN A 111 -5.74 -8.93 -19.78
N ASP A 112 -5.22 -10.09 -20.19
CA ASP A 112 -5.27 -11.43 -19.57
C ASP A 112 -6.61 -12.04 -19.08
#